data_AF-A0A2K0WS53-F1
#
_entry.id   AF-A0A2K0WS53-F1
#
_cell.length_a   1.000
_cell.length_b   1.000
_cell.length_c   1.000
_cell.angle_alpha   90.00
_cell.angle_beta   90.00
_cell.angle_gamma   90.00
#
_symmetry.space_group_name_H-M   'P 1'
#
loop_
_entity.id
_entity.type
_entity.pdbx_description
1 polymer ?
#
loop_
_entity_poly.entity_id
_entity_poly.type
_entity_poly.pdbx_seq_one_letter_code
_entity_poly.pdbx_strand_id
1 'polypeptide(L)'
;MAPNQREIQRQLSKKYNIVFDGPIDSIQNPTWPGTCTAIFRHIQELGKKEYAQYREGISADFARVPWKYQVQTRAKRIAEKAKQCINARKNESGWRLSLESEVMARFTVEIAW
;
A
#
# COMPACT_ATOMS: atom_id res chain seq x y z
N MET A 1 -15.03 32.06 -36.97
CA MET A 1 -13.91 31.12 -36.78
C MET A 1 -13.78 30.85 -35.30
N ALA A 2 -14.04 29.61 -34.85
CA ALA A 2 -13.92 29.29 -33.43
C ALA A 2 -12.46 29.50 -33.00
N PRO A 3 -12.20 30.13 -31.83
CA PRO A 3 -10.83 30.29 -31.37
C PRO A 3 -10.22 28.90 -31.24
N ASN A 4 -9.02 28.75 -31.81
CA ASN A 4 -8.31 27.49 -31.86
C ASN A 4 -8.06 27.07 -30.39
N GLN A 5 -8.84 26.12 -29.86
CA GLN A 5 -8.86 25.77 -28.43
C GLN A 5 -7.46 25.50 -27.87
N ARG A 6 -6.54 25.01 -28.73
CA ARG A 6 -5.13 24.80 -28.42
C ARG A 6 -4.37 26.08 -28.06
N GLU A 7 -4.66 27.20 -28.73
CA GLU A 7 -4.03 28.49 -28.42
C GLU A 7 -4.53 29.05 -27.09
N ILE A 8 -5.83 28.95 -26.82
CA ILE A 8 -6.41 29.31 -25.53
C ILE A 8 -5.77 28.49 -24.41
N GLN A 9 -5.67 27.17 -24.59
CA GLN A 9 -5.01 26.28 -23.63
C GLN A 9 -3.54 26.66 -23.39
N ARG A 10 -2.79 26.98 -24.46
CA ARG A 10 -1.39 27.40 -24.35
C ARG A 10 -1.23 28.73 -23.61
N GLN A 11 -2.10 29.70 -23.86
CA GLN A 11 -2.10 30.99 -23.17
C GLN A 11 -2.45 30.84 -21.69
N LEU A 12 -3.45 30.03 -21.37
CA LEU A 12 -3.84 29.73 -19.99
C LEU A 12 -2.71 28.99 -19.25
N SER A 13 -2.08 28.01 -19.90
CA SER A 13 -0.97 27.25 -19.30
C SER A 13 0.21 28.17 -18.95
N LYS A 14 0.55 29.11 -19.84
CA LYS A 14 1.58 30.13 -19.54
C LYS A 14 1.16 31.08 -18.42
N LYS A 15 -0.09 31.57 -18.44
CA LYS A 15 -0.60 32.53 -17.45
C LYS A 15 -0.59 31.95 -16.03
N TYR A 16 -0.94 30.67 -15.90
CA TYR A 16 -1.04 29.98 -14.61
C TYR A 16 0.21 29.15 -14.28
N ASN A 17 1.28 29.25 -15.06
CA ASN A 17 2.52 28.48 -14.89
C ASN A 17 2.28 26.97 -14.76
N ILE A 18 1.38 26.44 -15.59
CA ILE A 18 1.04 25.02 -15.63
C ILE A 18 2.05 24.32 -16.53
N VAL A 19 2.80 23.38 -15.95
CA VAL A 19 3.74 22.51 -16.67
C VAL A 19 3.17 21.10 -16.66
N PHE A 20 3.15 20.45 -17.82
CA PHE A 20 2.76 19.05 -17.97
C PHE A 20 4.02 18.20 -18.10
N ASP A 21 4.42 17.52 -17.04
CA ASP A 21 5.64 16.70 -17.00
C ASP A 21 5.53 15.36 -17.75
N GLY A 22 4.47 15.19 -18.57
CA GLY A 22 4.22 13.96 -19.32
C GLY A 22 3.71 12.82 -18.44
N PRO A 23 3.66 11.58 -18.96
CA PRO A 23 3.23 10.42 -18.19
C PRO A 23 4.16 10.23 -16.98
N ILE A 24 3.58 9.96 -15.80
CA ILE A 24 4.28 9.82 -14.52
C ILE A 24 5.49 8.87 -14.62
N ASP A 25 5.38 7.84 -15.46
CA ASP A 25 6.41 6.82 -15.67
C ASP A 25 7.64 7.32 -16.46
N SER A 26 7.55 8.48 -17.13
CA SER A 26 8.64 9.08 -17.91
C SER A 26 9.52 10.05 -17.11
N ILE A 27 9.15 10.35 -15.87
CA ILE A 27 9.86 11.28 -15.00
C ILE A 27 10.91 10.50 -14.20
N GLN A 28 12.20 10.62 -14.58
CA GLN A 28 13.30 9.92 -13.90
C GLN A 28 13.59 10.46 -12.49
N ASN A 29 13.40 11.76 -12.25
CA ASN A 29 13.65 12.41 -10.95
C ASN A 29 12.46 13.28 -10.53
N PRO A 30 11.36 12.66 -10.07
CA PRO A 30 10.17 13.37 -9.67
C PRO A 30 10.44 14.25 -8.42
N THR A 31 10.43 15.59 -8.57
CA THR A 31 10.48 16.58 -7.46
C THR A 31 9.12 16.79 -6.79
N TRP A 32 8.40 15.70 -6.53
CA TRP A 32 7.04 15.77 -5.97
C TRP A 32 7.14 15.87 -4.44
N PRO A 33 6.19 16.54 -3.78
CA PRO A 33 6.08 16.50 -2.33
C PRO A 33 6.02 15.05 -1.85
N GLY A 34 6.76 14.69 -0.80
CA GLY A 34 6.93 13.29 -0.37
C GLY A 34 5.61 12.53 -0.13
N THR A 35 4.56 13.23 0.27
CA THR A 35 3.20 12.68 0.43
C THR A 35 2.63 12.16 -0.90
N CYS A 36 2.85 12.87 -2.00
CA CYS A 36 2.40 12.49 -3.34
C CYS A 36 3.15 11.26 -3.84
N THR A 37 4.46 11.16 -3.55
CA THR A 37 5.30 10.03 -3.96
C THR A 37 4.78 8.70 -3.40
N ALA A 38 4.35 8.67 -2.13
CA ALA A 38 3.78 7.47 -1.53
C ALA A 38 2.45 7.06 -2.18
N ILE A 39 1.59 8.04 -2.49
CA ILE A 39 0.30 7.80 -3.14
C ILE A 39 0.50 7.26 -4.55
N PHE A 40 1.35 7.91 -5.36
CA PHE A 40 1.64 7.46 -6.72
C PHE A 40 2.26 6.07 -6.76
N ARG A 41 3.16 5.76 -5.83
CA ARG A 41 3.71 4.41 -5.67
C ARG A 41 2.60 3.38 -5.40
N HIS A 42 1.68 3.67 -4.48
CA HIS A 42 0.55 2.76 -4.21
C HIS A 42 -0.37 2.58 -5.42
N ILE A 43 -0.64 3.65 -6.18
CA ILE A 43 -1.43 3.58 -7.41
C ILE A 43 -0.73 2.70 -8.46
N GLN A 44 0.57 2.88 -8.66
CA GLN A 44 1.36 2.05 -9.58
C GLN A 44 1.40 0.58 -9.14
N GLU A 45 1.59 0.31 -7.85
CA GLU A 45 1.54 -1.05 -7.31
C GLU A 45 0.15 -1.68 -7.49
N LEU A 46 -0.92 -0.90 -7.37
CA LEU A 46 -2.27 -1.38 -7.62
C LEU A 46 -2.49 -1.74 -9.09
N GLY A 47 -2.04 -0.89 -10.00
CA GLY A 47 -2.14 -1.13 -11.45
C GLY A 47 -1.33 -2.34 -11.94
N LYS A 48 -0.27 -2.72 -11.22
CA LYS A 48 0.56 -3.89 -11.53
C LYS A 48 0.02 -5.20 -10.96
N LYS A 49 -0.98 -5.17 -10.07
CA LYS A 49 -1.53 -6.37 -9.45
C LYS A 49 -2.70 -6.92 -10.25
N GLU A 50 -2.63 -8.22 -10.56
CA GLU A 50 -3.76 -8.96 -11.10
C GLU A 50 -4.89 -9.08 -10.06
N TYR A 51 -6.13 -9.22 -10.50
CA TYR A 51 -7.29 -9.36 -9.60
C TYR A 51 -7.13 -10.50 -8.58
N ALA A 52 -6.52 -11.63 -8.99
CA ALA A 52 -6.20 -12.75 -8.10
C ALA A 52 -5.12 -12.42 -7.05
N GLN A 53 -4.31 -11.40 -7.30
CA GLN A 53 -3.26 -10.89 -6.42
C GLN A 53 -3.68 -9.63 -5.66
N TYR A 54 -4.89 -9.13 -5.91
CA TYR A 54 -5.47 -7.99 -5.21
C TYR A 54 -5.53 -8.33 -3.71
N ARG A 55 -4.79 -7.55 -2.92
CA ARG A 55 -4.80 -7.63 -1.46
C ARG A 55 -5.39 -6.33 -0.97
N GLU A 56 -6.35 -6.40 -0.06
CA GLU A 56 -6.99 -5.24 0.62
C GLU A 56 -6.02 -4.23 1.26
N GLY A 57 -4.72 -4.54 1.34
CA GLY A 57 -3.68 -3.69 1.93
C GLY A 57 -3.17 -2.53 1.06
N ILE A 58 -3.46 -2.50 -0.26
CA ILE A 58 -3.19 -1.32 -1.09
C ILE A 58 -4.50 -0.56 -1.25
N SER A 59 -4.82 0.27 -0.26
CA SER A 59 -5.94 1.20 -0.33
C SER A 59 -5.40 2.62 -0.27
N ALA A 60 -6.07 3.56 -0.94
CA ALA A 60 -5.77 5.00 -0.86
C ALA A 60 -5.78 5.51 0.60
N ASP A 61 -6.49 4.81 1.49
CA ASP A 61 -6.58 5.12 2.91
C ASP A 61 -5.40 4.59 3.76
N PHE A 62 -4.35 4.02 3.15
CA PHE A 62 -3.18 3.51 3.89
C PHE A 62 -2.58 4.57 4.82
N ALA A 63 -2.60 5.84 4.42
CA ALA A 63 -2.11 6.96 5.24
C ALA A 63 -2.96 7.20 6.50
N ARG A 64 -4.24 6.82 6.50
CA ARG A 64 -5.16 7.00 7.63
C ARG A 64 -5.19 5.81 8.58
N VAL A 65 -4.95 4.60 8.07
CA VAL A 65 -5.07 3.35 8.83
C VAL A 65 -3.92 2.37 8.56
N PRO A 66 -2.67 2.76 8.84
CA PRO A 66 -1.49 1.93 8.50
C PRO A 66 -1.45 0.58 9.23
N TRP A 67 -2.10 0.46 10.39
CA TRP A 67 -2.15 -0.78 11.17
C TRP A 67 -2.90 -1.92 10.47
N LYS A 68 -3.83 -1.64 9.54
CA LYS A 68 -4.55 -2.69 8.80
C LYS A 68 -3.60 -3.60 8.02
N TYR A 69 -2.56 -3.03 7.41
CA TYR A 69 -1.54 -3.80 6.68
C TYR A 69 -0.71 -4.68 7.61
N GLN A 70 -0.37 -4.16 8.79
CA GLN A 70 0.38 -4.91 9.81
C GLN A 70 -0.44 -6.09 10.34
N VAL A 71 -1.75 -5.87 10.60
CA VAL A 71 -2.67 -6.92 11.02
C VAL A 71 -2.78 -8.03 9.97
N GLN A 72 -2.93 -7.68 8.68
CA GLN A 72 -3.01 -8.68 7.62
C GLN A 72 -1.72 -9.49 7.47
N THR A 73 -0.56 -8.82 7.47
CA THR A 73 0.75 -9.47 7.35
C THR A 73 0.99 -10.44 8.51
N ARG A 74 0.60 -10.02 9.71
CA ARG A 74 0.71 -10.85 10.91
C ARG A 74 -0.26 -12.03 10.89
N ALA A 75 -1.51 -11.83 10.48
CA ALA A 75 -2.48 -12.93 10.33
C ALA A 75 -1.96 -14.01 9.37
N LYS A 76 -1.32 -13.60 8.27
CA LYS A 76 -0.65 -14.54 7.34
C LYS A 76 0.48 -15.32 8.01
N ARG A 77 1.36 -14.61 8.75
CA ARG A 77 2.46 -15.26 9.48
C ARG A 77 1.96 -16.28 10.51
N ILE A 78 0.90 -15.97 11.25
CA ILE A 78 0.27 -16.89 12.22
C ILE A 78 -0.29 -18.11 11.48
N ALA A 79 -1.01 -17.91 10.38
CA ALA A 79 -1.58 -19.00 9.59
C ALA A 79 -0.49 -19.93 9.01
N GLU A 80 0.62 -19.37 8.52
CA GLU A 80 1.77 -20.13 8.02
C GLU A 80 2.42 -20.95 9.14
N LYS A 81 2.67 -20.35 10.30
CA LYS A 81 3.21 -21.06 11.47
C LYS A 81 2.27 -22.16 11.97
N ALA A 82 0.95 -21.91 11.97
CA ALA A 82 -0.05 -22.91 12.32
C ALA A 82 -0.01 -24.09 11.34
N LYS A 83 0.05 -23.81 10.03
CA LYS A 83 0.21 -24.84 8.99
C LYS A 83 1.46 -25.69 9.19
N GLN A 84 2.58 -25.07 9.56
CA GLN A 84 3.81 -25.80 9.90
C GLN A 84 3.63 -26.70 11.13
N CYS A 85 2.90 -26.26 12.15
CA CYS A 85 2.61 -27.06 13.34
C CYS A 85 1.73 -28.28 13.01
N ILE A 86 0.73 -28.12 12.12
CA ILE A 86 -0.09 -29.23 11.60
C ILE A 86 0.80 -30.23 10.87
N ASN A 87 1.60 -29.75 9.92
CA ASN A 87 2.45 -30.60 9.09
C ASN A 87 3.48 -31.38 9.92
N ALA A 88 4.03 -30.75 10.95
CA ALA A 88 4.97 -31.38 11.88
C ALA A 88 4.28 -32.22 12.98
N ARG A 89 2.94 -32.35 12.96
CA ARG A 89 2.13 -33.07 13.95
C ARG A 89 2.48 -32.69 15.40
N LYS A 90 2.72 -31.40 15.65
CA LYS A 90 3.07 -30.92 16.99
C LYS A 90 1.92 -31.16 17.97
N ASN A 91 2.27 -31.47 19.20
CA ASN A 91 1.35 -31.49 20.33
C ASN A 91 1.10 -30.07 20.88
N GLU A 92 0.13 -29.93 21.78
CA GLU A 92 -0.31 -28.65 22.32
C GLU A 92 0.82 -27.75 22.83
N SER A 93 1.82 -28.30 23.52
CA SER A 93 2.98 -27.53 23.99
C SER A 93 3.83 -27.00 22.84
N GLY A 94 4.04 -27.80 21.78
CA GLY A 94 4.72 -27.37 20.56
C GLY A 94 3.95 -26.28 19.80
N TRP A 95 2.61 -26.33 19.84
CA TRP A 95 1.75 -25.28 19.29
C TRP A 95 1.88 -23.97 20.08
N ARG A 96 1.79 -24.03 21.42
CA ARG A 96 1.98 -22.85 22.29
C ARG A 96 3.33 -22.20 22.04
N LEU A 97 4.42 -22.97 22.10
CA LEU A 97 5.77 -22.44 21.88
C LEU A 97 5.92 -21.71 20.52
N SER A 98 5.23 -22.18 19.49
CA SER A 98 5.38 -21.64 18.13
C SER A 98 4.48 -20.43 17.84
N LEU A 99 3.32 -20.33 18.49
CA LEU A 99 2.27 -19.35 18.14
C LEU A 99 1.92 -18.38 19.28
N GLU A 100 2.15 -18.73 20.53
CA GLU A 100 1.64 -17.98 21.68
C GLU A 100 2.16 -16.54 21.72
N SER A 101 3.45 -16.31 21.48
CA SER A 101 4.01 -14.94 21.42
C SER A 101 3.41 -14.12 20.27
N GLU A 102 3.16 -14.74 19.12
CA GLU A 102 2.56 -14.11 17.94
C GLU A 102 1.06 -13.85 18.10
N VAL A 103 0.37 -14.54 19.01
CA VAL A 103 -1.03 -14.25 19.37
C VAL A 103 -1.07 -13.15 20.44
N MET A 104 -0.24 -13.29 21.48
CA MET A 104 -0.22 -12.39 22.64
C MET A 104 0.24 -10.98 22.31
N ALA A 105 1.11 -10.79 21.31
CA ALA A 105 1.50 -9.47 20.83
C ALA A 105 0.32 -8.60 20.31
N ARG A 106 -0.91 -9.14 20.23
CA ARG A 106 -2.11 -8.42 19.75
C ARG A 106 -2.60 -7.50 20.85
N PHE A 107 -2.60 -8.01 22.07
CA PHE A 107 -2.95 -7.26 23.26
C PHE A 107 -1.97 -6.10 23.50
N THR A 108 -0.69 -6.24 23.14
CA THR A 108 0.29 -5.17 23.35
C THR A 108 0.14 -4.00 22.37
N VAL A 109 -0.23 -4.28 21.11
CA VAL A 109 -0.32 -3.25 20.05
C VAL A 109 -1.68 -2.54 20.05
N GLU A 110 -2.77 -3.22 20.42
CA GLU A 110 -4.11 -2.59 20.48
C GLU A 110 -4.32 -1.71 21.74
N ILE A 111 -3.45 -1.81 22.76
CA ILE A 111 -3.56 -1.04 24.02
C ILE A 111 -2.68 0.23 24.03
N ALA A 112 -1.68 0.33 23.14
CA ALA A 112 -0.87 1.54 23.01
C ALA A 112 -1.59 2.57 22.13
N TRP A 113 -2.27 3.52 22.79
CA TRP A 113 -2.93 4.68 22.18
C TRP A 113 -1.96 5.68 21.56
#